data_AF-A0A934LU43-F1
#
_entry.id   AF-A0A934LU43-F1
#
_cell.length_a   1.000
_cell.length_b   1.000
_cell.length_c   1.000
_cell.angle_alpha   90.00
_cell.angle_beta   90.00
_cell.angle_gamma   90.00
#
_symmetry.space_group_name_H-M   'P 1'
#
loop_
_entity.id
_entity.type
_entity.pdbx_description
1 polymer ?
#
loop_
_entity_poly.entity_id
_entity_poly.type
_entity_poly.pdbx_seq_one_letter_code
_entity_poly.pdbx_strand_id
1 'polypeptide(L)'
;GRLVIQEWGPEDSISLGLSDLLADHAVDAPDERLAALRARLDTFAPLWTDHLQDVDDYRERLAEARLIVDDAVEVAPLKIPLHPDQYLAFWRARTDRFEEIQAMNKDRRAAFEAAARASLRPFTTPDGWLIWQPVVFRVSTRR
;
A
#
# COMPACT_ATOMS: atom_id res chain seq x y z
N GLY A 1 28.21 -0.66 13.76
CA GLY A 1 27.51 -1.63 12.89
C GLY A 1 26.61 -0.87 11.93
N ARG A 2 26.38 -1.37 10.71
CA ARG A 2 25.58 -0.69 9.68
C ARG A 2 24.18 -1.30 9.58
N LEU A 3 23.16 -0.46 9.52
CA LEU A 3 21.77 -0.82 9.27
C LEU A 3 21.34 -0.19 7.93
N VAL A 4 20.64 -0.95 7.09
CA VAL A 4 20.05 -0.46 5.85
C VAL A 4 18.57 -0.80 5.87
N ILE A 5 17.73 0.20 5.61
CA ILE A 5 16.27 0.12 5.60
C ILE A 5 15.80 0.51 4.20
N GLN A 6 14.87 -0.25 3.65
CA GLN A 6 14.13 0.10 2.44
C GLN A 6 12.64 -0.10 2.71
N GLU A 7 11.87 0.97 2.59
CA GLU A 7 10.43 0.97 2.87
C GLU A 7 9.68 1.65 1.74
N TRP A 8 8.41 1.28 1.58
CA TRP A 8 7.51 1.99 0.69
C TRP A 8 7.20 3.37 1.28
N GLY A 9 7.07 4.36 0.40
CA GLY A 9 6.58 5.68 0.75
C GLY A 9 5.06 5.70 0.93
N PRO A 10 4.43 6.89 0.92
CA PRO A 10 2.98 7.03 1.05
C PRO A 10 2.22 6.21 0.00
N GLU A 11 0.97 5.83 0.31
CA GLU A 11 0.12 5.13 -0.68
C GLU A 11 -0.05 5.98 -1.95
N ASP A 12 0.22 5.36 -3.09
CA ASP A 12 0.06 5.99 -4.39
C ASP A 12 -1.42 6.11 -4.80
N SER A 13 -1.71 6.97 -5.78
CA SER A 13 -3.09 7.24 -6.21
C SER A 13 -3.85 6.02 -6.71
N ILE A 14 -3.16 5.03 -7.29
CA ILE A 14 -3.79 3.78 -7.72
C ILE A 14 -4.18 2.96 -6.49
N SER A 15 -3.27 2.83 -5.52
CA SER A 15 -3.51 2.12 -4.26
C SER A 15 -4.67 2.75 -3.48
N LEU A 16 -4.70 4.07 -3.35
CA LEU A 16 -5.77 4.82 -2.68
C LEU A 16 -7.13 4.60 -3.36
N GLY A 17 -7.20 4.75 -4.69
CA GLY A 17 -8.46 4.53 -5.42
C GLY A 17 -8.99 3.10 -5.33
N LEU A 18 -8.10 2.10 -5.20
CA LEU A 18 -8.51 0.72 -4.94
C LEU A 18 -8.97 0.50 -3.49
N SER A 19 -8.36 1.18 -2.53
CA SER A 19 -8.77 1.17 -1.12
C SER A 19 -10.18 1.76 -0.96
N ASP A 20 -10.45 2.91 -1.60
CA ASP A 20 -11.78 3.53 -1.63
C ASP A 20 -12.82 2.59 -2.27
N LEU A 21 -12.48 2.01 -3.42
CA LEU A 21 -13.34 1.05 -4.11
C LEU A 21 -13.63 -0.18 -3.25
N LEU A 22 -12.65 -0.68 -2.51
CA LEU A 22 -12.82 -1.81 -1.60
C LEU A 22 -13.75 -1.43 -0.44
N ALA A 23 -13.61 -0.24 0.13
CA ALA A 23 -14.49 0.27 1.18
C ALA A 23 -15.94 0.35 0.71
N ASP A 24 -16.18 0.84 -0.52
CA ASP A 24 -17.52 0.91 -1.12
C ASP A 24 -18.16 -0.47 -1.33
N HIS A 25 -17.35 -1.52 -1.46
CA HIS A 25 -17.81 -2.90 -1.67
C HIS A 25 -17.71 -3.75 -0.39
N ALA A 26 -17.20 -3.20 0.71
CA ALA A 26 -17.04 -3.93 1.96
C ALA A 26 -18.40 -4.43 2.46
N VAL A 27 -18.40 -5.54 3.19
CA VAL A 27 -19.64 -6.06 3.80
C VAL A 27 -19.98 -5.20 5.01
N ASP A 28 -21.23 -4.72 5.08
CA ASP A 28 -21.72 -3.87 6.17
C ASP A 28 -21.77 -4.62 7.51
N ALA A 29 -22.18 -5.89 7.47
CA ALA A 29 -22.26 -6.79 8.62
C ALA A 29 -21.24 -7.95 8.45
N PRO A 30 -19.95 -7.74 8.78
CA PRO A 30 -18.94 -8.78 8.72
C PRO A 30 -19.17 -9.87 9.77
N ASP A 31 -18.57 -11.05 9.56
CA ASP A 31 -18.49 -12.06 10.61
C ASP A 31 -17.59 -11.60 11.78
N GLU A 32 -17.61 -12.34 12.89
CA GLU A 32 -16.85 -11.99 14.11
C GLU A 32 -15.35 -11.83 13.84
N ARG A 33 -14.79 -12.66 12.95
CA ARG A 33 -13.37 -12.67 12.64
C ARG A 33 -12.97 -11.43 11.83
N LEU A 34 -13.72 -11.06 10.81
CA LEU A 34 -13.48 -9.87 10.01
C LEU A 34 -13.77 -8.59 10.81
N ALA A 35 -14.80 -8.60 11.67
CA ALA A 35 -15.05 -7.50 12.60
C ALA A 35 -13.86 -7.27 13.55
N ALA A 36 -13.30 -8.34 14.11
CA ALA A 36 -12.12 -8.27 14.96
C ALA A 36 -10.87 -7.79 14.20
N LEU A 37 -10.71 -8.20 12.93
CA LEU A 37 -9.64 -7.71 12.07
C LEU A 37 -9.75 -6.20 11.83
N ARG A 38 -10.93 -5.69 11.45
CA ARG A 38 -11.20 -4.26 11.28
C ARG A 38 -10.88 -3.47 12.54
N ALA A 39 -11.42 -3.90 13.68
CA ALA A 39 -11.17 -3.25 14.97
C ALA A 39 -9.68 -3.23 15.33
N ARG A 40 -8.94 -4.31 15.00
CA ARG A 40 -7.50 -4.34 15.23
C ARG A 40 -6.74 -3.38 14.31
N LEU A 41 -7.15 -3.27 13.05
CA LEU A 41 -6.56 -2.31 12.10
C LEU A 41 -6.71 -0.87 12.59
N ASP A 42 -7.89 -0.52 13.12
CA ASP A 42 -8.16 0.80 13.72
C ASP A 42 -7.31 1.09 14.98
N THR A 43 -6.81 0.04 15.64
CA THR A 43 -5.97 0.16 16.85
C THR A 43 -4.48 0.23 16.57
N PHE A 44 -4.03 -0.10 15.35
CA PHE A 44 -2.64 0.16 15.01
C PHE A 44 -2.45 1.67 14.96
N ALA A 45 -1.33 2.16 15.51
CA ALA A 45 -0.89 3.53 15.26
C ALA A 45 -0.94 3.80 13.75
N PRO A 46 -1.10 5.07 13.31
CA PRO A 46 -1.04 5.42 11.89
C PRO A 46 0.13 4.66 11.26
N LEU A 47 -0.11 4.09 10.08
CA LEU A 47 0.88 3.25 9.42
C LEU A 47 2.20 4.02 9.37
N TRP A 48 3.33 3.30 9.34
CA TRP A 48 4.65 3.93 9.21
C TRP A 48 4.70 4.93 8.04
N THR A 49 3.89 4.70 6.99
CA THR A 49 3.63 5.57 5.84
C THR A 49 2.91 6.88 6.16
N ASP A 50 2.20 6.97 7.27
CA ASP A 50 1.47 8.17 7.72
C ASP A 50 2.39 9.12 8.50
N HIS A 51 3.49 8.59 9.05
CA HIS A 51 4.45 9.35 9.86
C HIS A 51 5.74 9.72 9.14
N LEU A 52 6.04 9.11 8.00
CA LEU A 52 7.25 9.34 7.22
C LEU A 52 6.85 9.74 5.81
N GLN A 53 6.47 11.00 5.69
CA GLN A 53 6.02 11.60 4.44
C GLN A 53 7.21 11.97 3.55
N ASP A 54 8.37 12.24 4.15
CA ASP A 54 9.59 12.57 3.43
C ASP A 54 10.87 12.03 4.09
N VAL A 55 12.00 12.37 3.47
CA VAL A 55 13.35 11.99 3.93
C VAL A 55 13.72 12.62 5.26
N ASP A 56 13.23 13.82 5.55
CA ASP A 56 13.59 14.56 6.75
C ASP A 56 12.88 13.96 7.97
N ASP A 57 11.64 13.51 7.83
CA ASP A 57 10.94 12.72 8.87
C ASP A 57 11.77 11.48 9.26
N TYR A 58 12.35 10.79 8.28
CA TYR A 58 13.22 9.63 8.53
C TYR A 58 14.48 10.02 9.30
N ARG A 59 15.12 11.13 8.92
CA ARG A 59 16.33 11.61 9.58
C ARG A 59 16.07 11.97 11.03
N GLU A 60 14.97 12.68 11.29
CA GLU A 60 14.56 13.08 12.63
C GLU A 60 14.31 11.86 13.53
N ARG A 61 13.49 10.91 13.08
CA ARG A 61 13.19 9.69 13.85
C ARG A 61 14.41 8.82 14.12
N LEU A 62 15.33 8.70 13.17
CA LEU A 62 16.55 7.92 13.34
C LEU A 62 17.54 8.62 14.28
N ALA A 63 17.59 9.95 14.25
CA ALA A 63 18.37 10.74 15.21
C ALA A 63 17.81 10.60 16.63
N GLU A 64 16.48 10.61 16.82
CA GLU A 64 15.83 10.32 18.11
C GLU A 64 16.22 8.94 18.65
N ALA A 65 16.37 7.95 17.75
CA ALA A 65 16.86 6.61 18.07
C ALA A 65 18.38 6.52 18.32
N ARG A 66 19.10 7.66 18.31
CA ARG A 66 20.56 7.77 18.47
C ARG A 66 21.36 7.03 17.39
N LEU A 67 20.82 6.95 16.18
CA LEU A 67 21.54 6.45 15.02
C LEU A 67 22.13 7.61 14.22
N ILE A 68 23.33 7.40 13.68
CA ILE A 68 23.93 8.35 12.74
C ILE A 68 23.46 7.97 11.35
N VAL A 69 22.74 8.88 10.69
CA VAL A 69 22.28 8.71 9.31
C VAL A 69 23.44 9.00 8.36
N ASP A 70 23.92 7.98 7.66
CA ASP A 70 24.97 8.14 6.65
C ASP A 70 24.37 8.58 5.31
N ASP A 71 23.17 8.09 4.99
CA ASP A 71 22.42 8.45 3.79
C ASP A 71 20.91 8.20 3.99
N ALA A 72 20.08 9.08 3.45
CA ALA A 72 18.63 8.93 3.41
C ALA A 72 18.12 9.57 2.12
N VAL A 73 17.43 8.79 1.30
CA VAL A 73 17.00 9.17 -0.05
C VAL A 73 15.59 8.71 -0.30
N GLU A 74 14.80 9.60 -0.87
CA GLU A 74 13.56 9.27 -1.55
C GLU A 74 13.86 8.96 -3.01
N VAL A 75 13.50 7.75 -3.42
CA VAL A 75 13.58 7.33 -4.81
C VAL A 75 12.17 7.40 -5.39
N ALA A 76 11.88 8.52 -6.07
CA ALA A 76 10.56 8.81 -6.60
C ALA A 76 10.55 9.34 -8.05
N PRO A 77 9.53 8.96 -8.84
CA PRO A 77 8.82 7.68 -8.78
C PRO A 77 9.66 6.58 -9.43
N LEU A 78 9.76 5.40 -8.78
CA LEU A 78 10.17 4.19 -9.50
C LEU A 78 9.17 3.92 -10.62
N LYS A 79 9.60 3.33 -11.74
CA LYS A 79 8.70 2.88 -12.81
C LYS A 79 8.75 1.37 -12.87
N ILE A 80 7.69 0.73 -12.39
CA ILE A 80 7.57 -0.73 -12.37
C ILE A 80 6.52 -1.10 -13.42
N PRO A 81 6.92 -1.66 -14.58
CA PRO A 81 5.97 -2.16 -15.55
C PRO A 81 5.43 -3.52 -15.08
N LEU A 82 4.10 -3.65 -15.03
CA LEU A 82 3.43 -4.92 -14.74
C LEU A 82 2.09 -5.01 -15.44
N HIS A 83 1.58 -6.23 -15.61
CA HIS A 83 0.22 -6.42 -16.11
C HIS A 83 -0.79 -5.97 -15.04
N PRO A 84 -1.94 -5.35 -15.40
CA PRO A 84 -2.94 -4.90 -14.44
C PRO A 84 -3.39 -5.98 -13.45
N ASP A 85 -3.60 -7.20 -13.94
CA ASP A 85 -3.98 -8.32 -13.05
C ASP A 85 -2.86 -8.75 -12.10
N GLN A 86 -1.59 -8.56 -12.46
CA GLN A 86 -0.46 -8.82 -11.55
C GLN A 86 -0.43 -7.78 -10.44
N TYR A 87 -0.70 -6.51 -10.76
CA TYR A 87 -0.81 -5.45 -9.77
C TYR A 87 -1.97 -5.72 -8.81
N LEU A 88 -3.13 -6.10 -9.33
CA LEU A 88 -4.28 -6.48 -8.49
C LEU A 88 -3.94 -7.66 -7.58
N ALA A 89 -3.27 -8.70 -8.09
CA ALA A 89 -2.86 -9.84 -7.28
C ALA A 89 -1.91 -9.42 -6.15
N PHE A 90 -0.92 -8.57 -6.45
CA PHE A 90 -0.02 -7.98 -5.46
C PHE A 90 -0.79 -7.15 -4.41
N TRP A 91 -1.64 -6.24 -4.86
CA TRP A 91 -2.39 -5.33 -3.99
C TRP A 91 -3.31 -6.08 -3.02
N ARG A 92 -3.95 -7.18 -3.48
CA ARG A 92 -4.82 -8.05 -2.67
C ARG A 92 -4.06 -8.97 -1.72
N ALA A 93 -2.74 -9.10 -1.86
CA ALA A 93 -1.96 -10.03 -1.06
C ALA A 93 -1.85 -9.61 0.41
N ARG A 94 -2.12 -8.33 0.74
CA ARG A 94 -2.24 -7.91 2.14
C ARG A 94 -3.48 -8.56 2.77
N THR A 95 -3.30 -9.08 3.99
CA THR A 95 -4.32 -9.86 4.69
C THR A 95 -5.63 -9.09 4.88
N ASP A 96 -5.57 -7.83 5.29
CA ASP A 96 -6.75 -6.97 5.43
C ASP A 96 -7.60 -6.94 4.16
N ARG A 97 -6.98 -6.65 3.01
CA ARG A 97 -7.67 -6.58 1.72
C ARG A 97 -8.18 -7.93 1.25
N PHE A 98 -7.38 -8.98 1.44
CA PHE A 98 -7.77 -10.34 1.10
C PHE A 98 -9.06 -10.75 1.82
N GLU A 99 -9.12 -10.51 3.13
CA GLU A 99 -10.23 -10.94 3.96
C GLU A 99 -11.53 -10.18 3.66
N GLU A 100 -11.45 -8.88 3.37
CA GLU A 100 -12.59 -8.10 2.91
C GLU A 100 -13.19 -8.68 1.61
N ILE A 101 -12.34 -9.02 0.64
CA ILE A 101 -12.77 -9.59 -0.63
C ILE A 101 -13.37 -10.99 -0.43
N GLN A 102 -12.83 -11.80 0.48
CA GLN A 102 -13.37 -13.12 0.77
C GLN A 102 -14.74 -13.08 1.46
N ALA A 103 -15.01 -12.04 2.26
CA ALA A 103 -16.31 -11.85 2.87
C ALA A 103 -17.40 -11.44 1.86
N MET A 104 -17.03 -10.86 0.71
CA MET A 104 -17.98 -10.54 -0.35
C MET A 104 -18.62 -11.82 -0.91
N ASN A 105 -19.94 -11.76 -1.12
CA ASN A 105 -20.63 -12.77 -1.92
C ASN A 105 -20.15 -12.76 -3.38
N LYS A 106 -20.51 -13.79 -4.15
CA LYS A 106 -20.04 -13.99 -5.51
C LYS A 106 -20.31 -12.78 -6.43
N ASP A 107 -21.51 -12.21 -6.36
CA ASP A 107 -21.93 -11.14 -7.25
C ASP A 107 -21.24 -9.81 -6.91
N ARG A 108 -21.14 -9.49 -5.62
CA ARG A 108 -20.42 -8.30 -5.15
C ARG A 108 -18.93 -8.39 -5.45
N ARG A 109 -18.33 -9.58 -5.27
CA ARG A 109 -16.93 -9.83 -5.62
C ARG A 109 -16.68 -9.63 -7.11
N ALA A 110 -17.56 -10.17 -7.97
CA ALA A 110 -17.45 -9.99 -9.41
C ALA A 110 -17.59 -8.51 -9.82
N ALA A 111 -18.51 -7.77 -9.19
CA ALA A 111 -18.67 -6.34 -9.39
C ALA A 111 -17.41 -5.56 -8.98
N PHE A 112 -16.86 -5.84 -7.79
CA PHE A 112 -15.61 -5.26 -7.32
C PHE A 112 -14.45 -5.55 -8.29
N GLU A 113 -14.28 -6.80 -8.74
CA GLU A 113 -13.20 -7.15 -9.66
C GLU A 113 -13.31 -6.45 -11.02
N ALA A 114 -14.54 -6.30 -11.54
CA ALA A 114 -14.77 -5.56 -12.77
C ALA A 114 -14.45 -4.06 -12.60
N ALA A 115 -14.90 -3.46 -11.49
CA ALA A 115 -14.63 -2.06 -11.17
C ALA A 115 -13.14 -1.80 -10.93
N ALA A 116 -12.45 -2.72 -10.24
CA ALA A 116 -11.01 -2.62 -9.98
C ALA A 116 -10.19 -2.70 -11.27
N ARG A 117 -10.57 -3.57 -12.23
CA ARG A 117 -9.92 -3.57 -13.54
C ARG A 117 -10.21 -2.29 -14.32
N ALA A 118 -11.43 -1.77 -14.24
CA ALA A 118 -11.81 -0.54 -14.90
C ALA A 118 -11.04 0.68 -14.35
N SER A 119 -10.81 0.75 -13.04
CA SER A 119 -10.06 1.83 -12.40
C SER A 119 -8.58 1.84 -12.77
N LEU A 120 -8.01 0.71 -13.18
CA LEU A 120 -6.63 0.62 -13.65
C LEU A 120 -6.44 1.11 -15.09
N ARG A 121 -7.48 1.10 -15.93
CA ARG A 121 -7.37 1.46 -17.36
C ARG A 121 -6.71 2.82 -17.62
N PRO A 122 -7.01 3.91 -16.88
CA PRO A 122 -6.36 5.21 -17.08
C PRO A 122 -4.84 5.20 -16.88
N PHE A 123 -4.32 4.20 -16.15
CA PHE A 123 -2.90 4.04 -15.85
C PHE A 123 -2.21 3.03 -16.78
N THR A 124 -2.95 2.42 -17.70
CA THR A 124 -2.41 1.48 -18.68
C THR A 124 -1.93 2.17 -19.94
N THR A 125 -0.83 1.67 -20.45
CA THR A 125 -0.23 2.01 -21.74
C THR A 125 -1.03 1.40 -22.90
N PRO A 126 -0.84 1.87 -24.15
CA PRO A 126 -1.55 1.32 -25.32
C PRO A 126 -1.32 -0.18 -25.56
N ASP A 127 -0.18 -0.72 -25.12
CA ASP A 127 0.19 -2.13 -25.16
C ASP A 127 -0.32 -2.93 -23.95
N GLY A 128 -1.12 -2.30 -23.08
CA GLY A 128 -1.84 -2.96 -21.99
C GLY A 128 -1.08 -3.10 -20.67
N TRP A 129 0.12 -2.51 -20.56
CA TRP A 129 0.91 -2.53 -19.33
C TRP A 129 0.51 -1.41 -18.38
N LEU A 130 0.42 -1.73 -17.09
CA LEU A 130 0.36 -0.74 -16.01
C LEU A 130 1.78 -0.26 -15.70
N ILE A 131 1.97 1.06 -15.64
CA ILE A 131 3.20 1.65 -15.09
C ILE A 131 2.90 2.07 -13.65
N TRP A 132 3.20 1.19 -12.70
CA TRP A 132 3.06 1.52 -11.29
C TRP A 132 4.24 2.38 -10.83
N GLN A 133 3.92 3.43 -10.06
CA GLN A 133 4.86 4.49 -9.72
C GLN A 133 4.97 4.74 -8.20
N PRO A 134 5.39 3.73 -7.41
CA PRO A 134 5.53 3.91 -5.98
C PRO A 134 6.74 4.78 -5.64
N VAL A 135 6.64 5.46 -4.50
CA VAL A 135 7.79 6.06 -3.82
C VAL A 135 8.47 4.99 -2.96
N VAL A 136 9.79 5.00 -2.92
CA VAL A 136 10.58 4.14 -2.03
C VAL A 136 11.56 5.00 -1.25
N PHE A 137 11.57 4.84 0.07
CA PHE A 137 12.58 5.43 0.93
C PHE A 137 13.70 4.43 1.18
N ARG A 138 14.94 4.90 1.06
CA ARG A 138 16.15 4.13 1.38
C ARG A 138 16.96 4.89 2.39
N VAL A 139 17.32 4.22 3.48
CA VAL A 139 18.10 4.82 4.54
C VAL A 139 19.23 3.89 4.95
N SER A 140 20.42 4.45 5.15
CA SER A 140 21.54 3.74 5.74
C SER A 140 22.07 4.49 6.96
N THR A 141 22.27 3.75 8.04
CA THR A 141 22.68 4.30 9.33
C THR A 141 23.77 3.46 9.98
N ARG A 142 24.44 4.07 10.96
CA ARG A 142 25.38 3.40 11.85
C ARG A 142 25.13 3.76 13.31
N ARG A 143 25.54 2.85 14.20
CA ARG A 143 25.72 3.12 15.64
C ARG A 143 27.07 3.75 15.92
#